data_AF-A0A0G4NHS0-F1
#
_entry.id   AF-A0A0G4NHS0-F1
#
_cell.length_a   1.000
_cell.length_b   1.000
_cell.length_c   1.000
_cell.angle_alpha   90.00
_cell.angle_beta   90.00
_cell.angle_gamma   90.00
#
_symmetry.space_group_name_H-M   'P 1'
#
loop_
_entity.id
_entity.type
_entity.pdbx_description
1 polymer ?
#
loop_
_entity_poly.entity_id
_entity_poly.type
_entity_poly.pdbx_seq_one_letter_code
_entity_poly.pdbx_strand_id
1 'polypeptide(L)'
;RLSTGTLAIFSPVALTDDVRAKIAALGTTVSHIIAPDIEHHIFLSEWKAAFPDAKLIGPQGLPEKRAKQASSDDKIRDDPFAVVFEAGPAKRDLRIDPAFDADFDYEFVDAHPNKELVFYFRPDRVLIQADLFFNLPATE
;
A
#
# COMPACT_ATOMS: atom_id res chain seq x y z
N ARG A 1 6.44 -7.62 -8.89
CA ARG A 1 7.79 -7.95 -8.37
C ARG A 1 8.70 -6.79 -8.74
N LEU A 2 9.54 -6.32 -7.84
CA LEU A 2 10.51 -5.25 -8.10
C LEU A 2 11.71 -5.79 -8.90
N SER A 3 12.47 -4.90 -9.51
CA SER A 3 13.75 -5.17 -10.20
C SER A 3 14.81 -5.75 -9.25
N THR A 4 14.70 -5.46 -7.96
CA THR A 4 15.51 -6.08 -6.89
C THR A 4 15.18 -7.55 -6.62
N GLY A 5 14.09 -8.07 -7.20
CA GLY A 5 13.60 -9.43 -6.98
C GLY A 5 12.64 -9.58 -5.80
N THR A 6 12.43 -8.54 -4.99
CA THR A 6 11.47 -8.56 -3.88
C THR A 6 10.04 -8.25 -4.33
N LEU A 7 9.07 -8.45 -3.44
CA LEU A 7 7.66 -8.20 -3.68
C LEU A 7 7.18 -6.94 -2.93
N ALA A 8 6.40 -6.12 -3.63
CA ALA A 8 5.57 -5.08 -3.07
C ALA A 8 4.10 -5.52 -3.14
N ILE A 9 3.37 -5.35 -2.05
CA ILE A 9 1.97 -5.78 -1.90
C ILE A 9 1.11 -4.53 -1.80
N PHE A 10 0.15 -4.38 -2.70
CA PHE A 10 -0.77 -3.24 -2.74
C PHE A 10 -2.16 -3.71 -2.30
N SER A 11 -2.81 -2.95 -1.42
CA SER A 11 -4.15 -3.26 -0.89
C SER A 11 -4.26 -4.74 -0.43
N PRO A 12 -3.50 -5.14 0.60
CA PRO A 12 -3.48 -6.53 1.03
C PRO A 12 -4.88 -7.04 1.38
N VAL A 13 -5.14 -8.29 0.99
CA VAL A 13 -6.33 -9.07 1.35
C VAL A 13 -5.98 -10.10 2.44
N ALA A 14 -6.94 -10.89 2.90
CA ALA A 14 -6.67 -11.97 3.86
C ALA A 14 -5.52 -12.87 3.39
N LEU A 15 -4.56 -13.16 4.27
CA LEU A 15 -3.38 -13.95 3.95
C LEU A 15 -3.66 -15.46 4.05
N THR A 16 -4.57 -15.92 3.18
CA THR A 16 -4.98 -17.33 3.06
C THR A 16 -3.85 -18.21 2.53
N ASP A 17 -4.00 -19.53 2.64
CA ASP A 17 -3.01 -20.50 2.15
C ASP A 17 -2.75 -20.35 0.64
N ASP A 18 -3.78 -20.06 -0.16
CA ASP A 18 -3.63 -19.82 -1.60
C ASP A 18 -2.81 -18.56 -1.88
N VAL A 19 -3.04 -17.47 -1.12
CA VAL A 19 -2.25 -16.25 -1.24
C VAL A 19 -0.80 -16.53 -0.83
N ARG A 20 -0.56 -17.26 0.26
CA ARG A 20 0.79 -17.65 0.72
C ARG A 20 1.51 -18.49 -0.33
N ALA A 21 0.82 -19.46 -0.92
CA ALA A 21 1.38 -20.29 -2.00
C ALA A 21 1.73 -19.45 -3.23
N LYS A 22 0.88 -18.47 -3.58
CA LYS A 22 1.15 -17.56 -4.70
C LYS A 22 2.35 -16.66 -4.42
N ILE A 23 2.47 -16.12 -3.21
CA ILE A 23 3.65 -15.37 -2.78
C ILE A 23 4.89 -16.25 -2.90
N ALA A 24 4.90 -17.45 -2.32
CA ALA A 24 6.04 -18.37 -2.41
C ALA A 24 6.47 -18.66 -3.85
N ALA A 25 5.52 -18.82 -4.78
CA ALA A 25 5.80 -19.02 -6.20
C ALA A 25 6.36 -17.76 -6.90
N LEU A 26 5.96 -16.56 -6.46
CA LEU A 26 6.45 -15.27 -6.98
C LEU A 26 7.76 -14.81 -6.30
N GLY A 27 8.15 -15.41 -5.18
CA GLY A 27 9.32 -15.04 -4.39
C GLY A 27 8.97 -14.87 -2.92
N THR A 28 9.86 -15.25 -2.01
CA THR A 28 9.55 -15.30 -0.57
C THR A 28 9.78 -13.99 0.18
N THR A 29 10.40 -12.99 -0.45
CA THR A 29 10.77 -11.73 0.21
C THR A 29 9.79 -10.63 -0.14
N VAL A 30 8.88 -10.32 0.78
CA VAL A 30 8.04 -9.11 0.74
C VAL A 30 8.80 -7.97 1.41
N SER A 31 9.05 -6.87 0.68
CA SER A 31 9.79 -5.71 1.19
C SER A 31 8.89 -4.51 1.48
N HIS A 32 7.73 -4.43 0.84
CA HIS A 32 6.82 -3.28 0.94
C HIS A 32 5.38 -3.75 0.99
N ILE A 33 4.60 -3.15 1.88
CA ILE A 33 3.15 -3.36 2.02
C ILE A 33 2.50 -1.99 2.01
N ILE A 34 1.61 -1.75 1.05
CA ILE A 34 1.07 -0.44 0.73
C ILE A 34 -0.44 -0.45 0.93
N ALA A 35 -0.94 0.49 1.72
CA ALA A 35 -2.32 0.92 1.70
C ALA A 35 -2.44 2.05 0.67
N PRO A 36 -3.12 1.84 -0.47
CA PRO A 36 -3.23 2.85 -1.51
C PRO A 36 -4.10 4.04 -1.10
N ASP A 37 -4.96 3.89 -0.09
CA ASP A 37 -5.78 4.97 0.45
C ASP A 37 -6.15 4.68 1.93
N ILE A 38 -7.04 5.49 2.52
CA ILE A 38 -7.50 5.30 3.91
C ILE A 38 -8.53 4.18 4.09
N GLU A 39 -9.00 3.51 3.05
CA GLU A 39 -10.02 2.43 3.12
C GLU A 39 -9.40 1.04 2.88
N HIS A 40 -8.32 0.94 2.12
CA HIS A 40 -7.67 -0.30 1.71
C HIS A 40 -6.58 -0.78 2.69
N HIS A 41 -6.91 -0.90 3.98
CA HIS A 41 -5.93 -1.14 5.05
C HIS A 41 -6.23 -2.30 6.01
N ILE A 42 -7.40 -2.94 5.93
CA ILE A 42 -7.89 -3.86 6.99
C ILE A 42 -6.88 -4.99 7.29
N PHE A 43 -6.19 -5.53 6.27
CA PHE A 43 -5.26 -6.65 6.45
C PHE A 43 -3.80 -6.27 6.67
N LEU A 44 -3.46 -4.98 6.80
CA LEU A 44 -2.06 -4.57 6.99
C LEU A 44 -1.38 -5.26 8.18
N SER A 45 -2.08 -5.42 9.31
CA SER A 45 -1.50 -6.04 10.51
C SER A 45 -1.19 -7.53 10.34
N GLU A 46 -2.04 -8.25 9.60
CA GLU A 46 -1.80 -9.65 9.28
C GLU A 46 -0.53 -9.80 8.42
N TRP A 47 -0.41 -8.96 7.38
CA TRP A 47 0.75 -8.98 6.50
C TRP A 47 2.02 -8.49 7.20
N LYS A 48 1.94 -7.44 8.02
CA LYS A 48 3.07 -6.94 8.80
C LYS A 48 3.56 -7.97 9.81
N ALA A 49 2.66 -8.74 10.43
CA ALA A 49 3.04 -9.83 11.32
C ALA A 49 3.73 -10.99 10.57
N ALA A 50 3.28 -11.31 9.35
CA ALA A 50 3.89 -12.35 8.53
C ALA A 50 5.24 -11.93 7.91
N PHE A 51 5.40 -10.64 7.61
CA PHE A 51 6.58 -10.05 7.00
C PHE A 51 7.07 -8.85 7.83
N PRO A 52 7.68 -9.10 9.02
CA PRO A 52 8.01 -8.04 9.98
C PRO A 52 9.02 -7.02 9.44
N ASP A 53 9.87 -7.40 8.49
CA ASP A 53 10.85 -6.50 7.87
C ASP A 53 10.27 -5.65 6.74
N ALA A 54 9.05 -5.96 6.27
CA ALA A 54 8.42 -5.21 5.19
C ALA A 54 8.00 -3.81 5.66
N LYS A 55 8.28 -2.80 4.85
CA LYS A 55 7.89 -1.41 5.12
C LYS A 55 6.39 -1.23 4.91
N LEU A 56 5.68 -0.76 5.93
CA LEU A 56 4.30 -0.30 5.78
C LEU A 56 4.29 1.13 5.24
N ILE A 57 3.51 1.36 4.19
CA ILE A 57 3.38 2.64 3.50
C ILE A 57 1.89 2.97 3.39
N GLY A 58 1.53 4.24 3.60
CA GLY A 58 0.16 4.69 3.44
C GLY A 58 0.03 6.21 3.40
N PRO A 59 -1.19 6.73 3.23
CA PRO A 59 -1.44 8.16 3.22
C PRO A 59 -1.56 8.74 4.64
N GLN A 60 -1.43 10.06 4.73
CA GLN A 60 -1.76 10.82 5.94
C GLN A 60 -3.16 10.47 6.48
N GLY A 61 -3.33 10.48 7.79
CA GLY A 61 -4.61 10.17 8.45
C GLY A 61 -4.83 8.67 8.65
N LEU A 62 -4.17 7.80 7.88
CA LEU A 62 -4.32 6.35 8.05
C LEU A 62 -3.71 5.84 9.38
N PRO A 63 -2.48 6.23 9.79
CA PRO A 63 -1.96 5.82 11.09
C PRO A 63 -2.89 6.19 12.26
N GLU A 64 -3.44 7.41 12.26
CA GLU A 64 -4.35 7.89 13.29
C GLU A 64 -5.70 7.14 13.26
N LYS A 65 -6.22 6.83 12.07
CA LYS A 65 -7.43 5.99 11.91
C LYS A 65 -7.20 4.61 12.51
N ARG A 66 -6.06 3.99 12.22
CA ARG A 66 -5.70 2.66 12.73
C ARG A 66 -5.51 2.64 14.24
N ALA A 67 -4.80 3.62 14.80
CA ALA A 67 -4.61 3.75 16.24
C ALA A 67 -5.96 3.83 16.99
N LYS A 68 -6.94 4.56 16.44
CA LYS A 68 -8.30 4.65 17.00
C LYS A 68 -9.08 3.33 16.88
N GLN A 69 -8.89 2.59 15.80
CA GLN A 69 -9.60 1.34 15.55
C GLN A 69 -9.01 0.15 16.31
N ALA A 70 -7.72 0.20 16.67
CA ALA A 70 -6.97 -0.91 17.24
C ALA A 70 -7.55 -1.48 18.54
N SER A 71 -8.34 -0.70 19.29
CA SER A 71 -9.01 -1.19 20.51
C SER A 71 -10.36 -1.87 20.25
N SER A 72 -10.85 -1.87 19.01
CA SER A 72 -12.22 -2.28 18.66
C SER A 72 -12.33 -3.21 17.46
N ASP A 73 -11.28 -3.33 16.65
CA ASP A 73 -11.21 -4.26 15.52
C ASP A 73 -9.96 -5.15 15.67
N ASP A 74 -10.17 -6.45 15.90
CA ASP A 74 -9.11 -7.44 16.11
C ASP A 74 -8.16 -7.59 14.91
N LYS A 75 -8.56 -7.14 13.72
CA LYS A 75 -7.71 -7.17 12.51
C LYS A 75 -6.74 -5.99 12.44
N ILE A 76 -6.98 -4.95 13.22
CA ILE A 76 -6.25 -3.68 13.13
C ILE A 76 -5.40 -3.51 14.39
N ARG A 77 -4.10 -3.30 14.18
CA ARG A 77 -3.15 -2.91 15.21
C ARG A 77 -2.52 -1.56 14.85
N ASP A 78 -1.96 -0.93 15.86
CA ASP A 78 -1.15 0.28 15.75
C ASP A 78 0.27 -0.06 15.27
N ASP A 79 0.36 -0.60 14.05
CA ASP A 79 1.63 -0.96 13.42
C ASP A 79 2.35 0.30 12.89
N PRO A 80 3.67 0.42 13.07
CA PRO A 80 4.42 1.59 12.62
C PRO A 80 4.52 1.66 11.10
N PHE A 81 4.18 2.82 10.54
CA PHE A 81 4.39 3.13 9.13
C PHE A 81 5.82 3.61 8.91
N ALA A 82 6.49 3.04 7.92
CA ALA A 82 7.82 3.48 7.50
C ALA A 82 7.75 4.77 6.69
N VAL A 83 6.67 4.95 5.92
CA VAL A 83 6.43 6.14 5.09
C VAL A 83 4.95 6.50 5.17
N VAL A 84 4.69 7.77 5.42
CA VAL A 84 3.34 8.36 5.37
C VAL A 84 3.37 9.48 4.35
N PHE A 85 2.53 9.39 3.32
CA PHE A 85 2.41 10.45 2.33
C PHE A 85 1.58 11.60 2.89
N GLU A 86 2.22 12.76 3.04
CA GLU A 86 1.58 13.96 3.57
C GLU A 86 1.27 14.98 2.47
N ALA A 87 0.17 15.70 2.65
CA ALA A 87 -0.22 16.80 1.80
C ALA A 87 0.69 18.00 2.07
N GLY A 88 0.90 18.82 1.04
CA GLY A 88 1.72 20.01 1.16
C GLY A 88 2.54 20.29 -0.09
N PRO A 89 3.30 21.40 -0.08
CA PRO A 89 4.08 21.81 -1.25
C PRO A 89 5.15 20.79 -1.65
N ALA A 90 5.68 20.04 -0.68
CA ALA A 90 6.75 19.06 -0.88
C ALA A 90 6.22 17.62 -1.09
N LYS A 91 4.90 17.41 -1.26
CA LYS A 91 4.34 16.05 -1.37
C LYS A 91 4.95 15.21 -2.52
N ARG A 92 5.46 15.88 -3.55
CA ARG A 92 6.11 15.25 -4.73
C ARG A 92 7.60 14.97 -4.52
N ASP A 93 8.19 15.52 -3.47
CA ASP A 93 9.60 15.32 -3.12
C ASP A 93 9.78 14.08 -2.23
N LEU A 94 8.70 13.57 -1.63
CA LEU A 94 8.73 12.39 -0.78
C LEU A 94 9.25 11.18 -1.56
N ARG A 95 10.08 10.38 -0.90
CA ARG A 95 10.69 9.17 -1.42
C ARG A 95 10.50 8.00 -0.47
N ILE A 96 10.20 6.81 -1.00
CA ILE A 96 9.98 5.61 -0.18
C ILE A 96 11.33 5.00 0.21
N ASP A 97 12.11 4.60 -0.79
CA ASP A 97 13.51 4.22 -0.69
C ASP A 97 14.07 3.96 -2.10
N PRO A 98 15.42 3.94 -2.27
CA PRO A 98 16.02 3.76 -3.58
C PRO A 98 15.62 2.48 -4.33
N ALA A 99 15.28 1.40 -3.63
CA ALA A 99 14.90 0.14 -4.26
C ALA A 99 13.49 0.19 -4.85
N PHE A 100 12.54 0.81 -4.14
CA PHE A 100 11.19 1.02 -4.63
C PHE A 100 11.14 2.12 -5.70
N ASP A 101 11.85 3.23 -5.45
CA ASP A 101 11.90 4.39 -6.32
C ASP A 101 12.61 4.11 -7.65
N ALA A 102 13.43 3.04 -7.73
CA ALA A 102 14.03 2.58 -8.97
C ALA A 102 13.01 2.02 -9.98
N ASP A 103 11.83 1.56 -9.51
CA ASP A 103 10.78 1.00 -10.36
C ASP A 103 9.52 1.85 -10.47
N PHE A 104 9.21 2.67 -9.47
CA PHE A 104 7.94 3.37 -9.37
C PHE A 104 8.05 4.89 -9.50
N ASP A 105 7.11 5.48 -10.25
CA ASP A 105 6.65 6.84 -10.03
C ASP A 105 5.36 6.79 -9.20
N TYR A 106 5.05 7.84 -8.46
CA TYR A 106 3.82 7.89 -7.67
C TYR A 106 3.35 9.33 -7.43
N GLU A 107 2.03 9.48 -7.29
CA GLU A 107 1.38 10.75 -6.95
C GLU A 107 0.44 10.53 -5.77
N PHE A 108 0.54 11.41 -4.78
CA PHE A 108 -0.43 11.50 -3.71
C PHE A 108 -1.52 12.51 -4.07
N VAL A 109 -2.72 12.01 -4.35
CA VAL A 109 -3.90 12.82 -4.68
C VAL A 109 -4.63 13.16 -3.39
N ASP A 110 -4.03 14.04 -2.59
CA ASP A 110 -4.51 14.46 -1.28
C ASP A 110 -5.89 15.13 -1.29
N ALA A 111 -6.31 15.68 -2.44
CA ALA A 111 -7.64 16.22 -2.65
C ALA A 111 -8.73 15.14 -2.75
N HIS A 112 -8.37 13.88 -3.07
CA HIS A 112 -9.32 12.78 -3.08
C HIS A 112 -9.86 12.53 -1.66
N PRO A 113 -11.16 12.24 -1.47
CA PRO A 113 -11.73 11.98 -0.15
C PRO A 113 -11.00 10.87 0.61
N ASN A 114 -10.62 9.80 -0.10
CA ASN A 114 -9.92 8.65 0.50
C ASN A 114 -8.41 8.84 0.66
N LYS A 115 -7.83 9.98 0.24
CA LYS A 115 -6.37 10.22 0.23
C LYS A 115 -5.64 9.18 -0.63
N GLU A 116 -5.92 9.24 -1.92
CA GLU A 116 -5.49 8.26 -2.90
C GLU A 116 -3.99 8.35 -3.23
N LEU A 117 -3.31 7.21 -3.26
CA LEU A 117 -1.95 7.02 -3.76
C LEU A 117 -2.00 6.23 -5.06
N VAL A 118 -1.46 6.84 -6.11
CA VAL A 118 -1.37 6.23 -7.44
C VAL A 118 0.07 5.87 -7.69
N PHE A 119 0.30 4.64 -8.18
CA PHE A 119 1.63 4.13 -8.46
C PHE A 119 1.74 3.73 -9.93
N TYR A 120 2.76 4.24 -10.62
CA TYR A 120 3.10 3.82 -11.97
C TYR A 120 4.36 2.95 -11.93
N PHE A 121 4.18 1.66 -12.15
CA PHE A 121 5.26 0.70 -12.27
C PHE A 121 5.88 0.80 -13.67
N ARG A 122 7.06 1.44 -13.74
CA ARG A 122 7.75 1.74 -15.01
C ARG A 122 8.12 0.50 -15.83
N PRO A 123 8.64 -0.61 -15.25
CA PRO A 123 9.10 -1.75 -16.04
C PRO A 123 8.04 -2.33 -16.97
N ASP A 124 6.81 -2.51 -16.46
CA ASP A 124 5.70 -3.11 -17.23
C ASP A 124 4.65 -2.08 -17.68
N ARG A 125 4.88 -0.79 -17.39
CA ARG A 125 3.94 0.31 -17.68
C ARG A 125 2.55 0.09 -17.07
N VAL A 126 2.52 -0.37 -15.83
CA VAL A 126 1.28 -0.68 -15.10
C VAL A 126 0.93 0.47 -14.18
N LEU A 127 -0.28 0.99 -14.28
CA LEU A 127 -0.85 1.92 -13.31
C LEU A 127 -1.62 1.15 -12.25
N ILE A 128 -1.25 1.35 -10.98
CA ILE A 128 -1.92 0.80 -9.81
C ILE A 128 -2.62 1.96 -9.11
N GLN A 129 -3.93 1.82 -8.96
CA GLN A 129 -4.82 2.78 -8.32
C GLN A 129 -5.91 1.98 -7.59
N ALA A 130 -6.48 2.52 -6.53
CA ALA A 130 -7.59 1.94 -5.80
C ALA A 130 -8.91 2.57 -6.27
N ASP A 131 -9.28 3.70 -5.66
CA ASP A 131 -10.59 4.34 -5.84
C ASP A 131 -10.52 5.61 -6.69
N LEU A 132 -9.37 5.90 -7.33
CA LEU A 132 -9.23 7.09 -8.17
C LEU A 132 -10.23 7.10 -9.33
N PHE A 133 -10.41 5.94 -9.98
CA PHE A 133 -11.30 5.78 -11.11
C PHE A 133 -12.22 4.58 -10.89
N PHE A 134 -13.52 4.85 -10.81
CA PHE A 134 -14.54 3.82 -10.81
C PHE A 134 -15.01 3.54 -12.24
N ASN A 135 -14.73 2.33 -12.73
CA ASN A 135 -15.30 1.85 -13.98
C ASN A 135 -16.67 1.19 -13.71
N LEU A 136 -17.66 2.02 -13.39
CA LEU A 136 -19.02 1.55 -13.12
C LEU A 136 -19.69 1.08 -14.42
N PRO A 137 -20.62 0.12 -14.35
CA PRO A 137 -21.40 -0.28 -15.53
C PRO A 137 -22.07 0.94 -16.17
N ALA A 138 -21.97 1.07 -17.49
CA ALA A 138 -22.71 2.08 -18.22
C ALA A 138 -24.22 1.79 -18.09
N THR A 139 -24.93 2.66 -17.38
CA THR A 139 -26.40 2.65 -17.28
C THR A 139 -27.03 3.90 -17.91
N GLU A 140 -26.31 4.57 -18.80
CA GLU A 140 -26.84 5.69 -19.59
C GLU A 140 -27.91 5.23 -20.60
#